data_AF-A0A537VUN3-F1
#
_entry.id   AF-A0A537VUN3-F1
#
_cell.length_a   1.000
_cell.length_b   1.000
_cell.length_c   1.000
_cell.angle_alpha   90.00
_cell.angle_beta   90.00
_cell.angle_gamma   90.00
#
_symmetry.space_group_name_H-M   'P 1'
#
loop_
_entity.id
_entity.type
_entity.pdbx_description
1 polymer ?
#
loop_
_entity_poly.entity_id
_entity_poly.type
_entity_poly.pdbx_seq_one_letter_code
_entity_poly.pdbx_strand_id
1 'polypeptide(L)'
;MARFRYSRWDGSQDPFADDMPASDVLEELSDDILMGDSPDSALRRLMRRGMQGRFSGLDSLRSRLQQLRDEEQTRLNLAGPLEELRQRLDEILDREHSRLSFEPGEDARMREASLDALPPDVPGQIRELQDYRFVDPDAKRMFEELMEHLKEQVLGSYFRQLAQGMRNIDPEQLARFKDMIAELNGMLERRERGEDVQPAFEDFMQRYGDLFPERPRTLDELLEQMARRMAAMSRLLASLSDEQRAELQQLVDDVMQDMDLAFELDRLGTNL
;
A
#
# COMPACT_ATOMS: atom_id res chain seq x y z
N MET A 1 12.93 7.68 23.78
CA MET A 1 11.93 6.75 23.20
C MET A 1 12.50 5.35 23.25
N ALA A 2 11.80 4.38 23.84
CA ALA A 2 12.26 2.99 23.87
C ALA A 2 12.17 2.38 22.46
N ARG A 3 13.29 1.86 21.93
CA ARG A 3 13.30 1.10 20.68
C ARG A 3 12.84 -0.33 20.98
N PHE A 4 11.67 -0.70 20.47
CA PHE A 4 11.20 -2.08 20.51
C PHE A 4 11.74 -2.84 19.30
N ARG A 5 12.42 -3.96 19.53
CA ARG A 5 12.90 -4.86 18.48
C ARG A 5 12.11 -6.16 18.58
N TYR A 6 11.24 -6.41 17.60
CA TYR A 6 10.48 -7.65 17.51
C TYR A 6 11.34 -8.72 16.82
N SER A 7 11.42 -9.91 17.41
CA SER A 7 12.07 -11.10 16.84
C SER A 7 11.09 -12.26 16.81
N ARG A 8 11.38 -13.27 15.97
CA ARG A 8 10.63 -14.53 16.02
C ARG A 8 10.83 -15.20 17.38
N TRP A 9 9.77 -15.88 17.85
CA TRP A 9 9.82 -16.68 19.07
C TRP A 9 10.75 -17.88 18.87
N ASP A 10 11.85 -17.91 19.61
CA ASP A 10 12.84 -19.01 19.58
C ASP A 10 12.95 -19.72 20.94
N GLY A 11 12.09 -19.36 21.90
CA GLY A 11 12.04 -19.95 23.23
C GLY A 11 13.13 -19.45 24.19
N SER A 12 14.07 -18.62 23.73
CA SER A 12 15.00 -17.89 24.62
C SER A 12 14.38 -16.63 25.21
N GLN A 13 13.24 -16.18 24.67
CA GLN A 13 12.45 -15.12 25.26
C GLN A 13 11.68 -15.69 26.46
N ASP A 14 12.05 -15.28 27.66
CA ASP A 14 11.24 -15.48 28.84
C ASP A 14 10.55 -14.15 29.22
N PRO A 15 9.36 -13.87 28.68
CA PRO A 15 8.63 -12.64 28.95
C PRO A 15 8.06 -12.56 30.38
N PHE A 16 8.23 -13.62 31.19
CA PHE A 16 7.63 -13.74 32.51
C PHE A 16 8.66 -13.94 33.64
N ALA A 17 9.94 -14.11 33.33
CA ALA A 17 11.02 -14.48 34.26
C ALA A 17 11.12 -13.62 35.53
N ASP A 18 10.93 -12.31 35.42
CA ASP A 18 11.20 -11.37 36.53
C ASP A 18 9.95 -10.96 37.32
N ASP A 19 8.74 -11.10 36.76
CA ASP A 19 7.50 -10.51 37.30
C ASP A 19 6.39 -11.52 37.66
N MET A 20 6.63 -12.83 37.48
CA MET A 20 5.60 -13.86 37.66
C MET A 20 6.13 -15.11 38.38
N PRO A 21 6.17 -15.13 39.73
CA PRO A 21 6.53 -16.33 40.45
C PRO A 21 5.46 -17.42 40.23
N ALA A 22 5.92 -18.64 39.97
CA ALA A 22 5.03 -19.79 39.71
C ALA A 22 4.06 -20.07 40.88
N SER A 23 4.40 -19.65 42.10
CA SER A 23 3.53 -19.76 43.27
C SER A 23 2.23 -18.97 43.13
N ASP A 24 2.30 -17.73 42.63
CA ASP A 24 1.13 -16.84 42.51
C ASP A 24 0.17 -17.39 41.45
N VAL A 25 0.71 -17.95 40.37
CA VAL A 25 -0.06 -18.61 39.32
C VAL A 25 -0.70 -19.90 39.84
N LEU A 26 0.04 -20.69 40.63
CA LEU A 26 -0.49 -21.91 41.22
C LEU A 26 -1.57 -21.62 42.27
N GLU A 27 -1.46 -20.55 43.04
CA GLU A 27 -2.48 -20.13 44.01
C GLU A 27 -3.79 -19.78 43.31
N GLU A 28 -3.74 -18.95 42.26
CA GLU A 28 -4.92 -18.57 41.48
C GLU A 28 -5.56 -19.76 40.75
N LEU A 29 -4.76 -20.73 40.29
CA LEU A 29 -5.26 -21.96 39.66
C LEU A 29 -5.80 -22.97 40.69
N SER A 30 -5.31 -22.92 41.93
CA SER A 30 -5.69 -23.88 42.97
C SER A 30 -7.16 -23.79 43.30
N ASP A 31 -7.72 -22.58 43.38
CA ASP A 31 -9.13 -22.38 43.64
C ASP A 31 -10.03 -23.03 42.57
N ASP A 32 -9.69 -22.86 41.29
CA ASP A 32 -10.39 -23.47 40.16
C ASP A 32 -10.27 -25.02 40.16
N ILE A 33 -9.07 -25.54 40.46
CA ILE A 33 -8.82 -26.98 40.51
C ILE A 33 -9.55 -27.63 41.70
N LEU A 34 -9.60 -26.95 42.85
CA LEU A 34 -10.34 -27.39 44.03
C LEU A 34 -11.86 -27.38 43.80
N MET A 35 -12.35 -26.53 42.91
CA MET A 35 -13.75 -26.52 42.44
C MET A 35 -14.06 -27.64 41.43
N GLY A 36 -13.08 -28.50 41.10
CA GLY A 36 -13.26 -29.69 40.27
C GLY A 36 -12.93 -29.49 38.79
N ASP A 37 -12.34 -28.36 38.42
CA ASP A 37 -11.96 -28.08 37.05
C ASP A 37 -10.60 -28.71 36.69
N SER A 38 -10.39 -29.02 35.40
CA SER A 38 -9.10 -29.59 34.99
C SER A 38 -8.00 -28.52 35.01
N PRO A 39 -6.74 -28.85 35.37
CA PRO A 39 -5.64 -27.88 35.42
C PRO A 39 -5.44 -27.11 34.12
N ASP A 40 -5.67 -27.79 32.99
CA ASP A 40 -5.55 -27.19 31.67
C ASP A 40 -6.71 -26.23 31.36
N SER A 41 -7.93 -26.57 31.78
CA SER A 41 -9.09 -25.66 31.69
C SER A 41 -8.92 -24.42 32.58
N ALA A 42 -8.41 -24.61 33.81
CA ALA A 42 -8.13 -23.52 34.75
C ALA A 42 -7.08 -22.57 34.17
N LEU A 43 -5.98 -23.10 33.61
CA LEU A 43 -4.95 -22.29 32.95
C LEU A 43 -5.51 -21.50 31.77
N ARG A 44 -6.33 -22.13 30.92
CA ARG A 44 -6.97 -21.44 29.78
C ARG A 44 -7.90 -20.32 30.22
N ARG A 45 -8.64 -20.49 31.31
CA ARG A 45 -9.49 -19.43 31.88
C ARG A 45 -8.65 -18.29 32.47
N LEU A 46 -7.59 -18.62 33.21
CA LEU A 46 -6.67 -17.63 33.76
C LEU A 46 -6.02 -16.80 32.63
N MET A 47 -5.56 -17.43 31.55
CA MET A 47 -5.02 -16.70 30.38
C MET A 47 -6.05 -15.79 29.69
N ARG A 48 -7.32 -16.22 29.62
CA ARG A 48 -8.39 -15.43 29.00
C ARG A 48 -8.80 -14.23 29.84
N ARG A 49 -9.00 -14.44 31.14
CA ARG A 49 -9.43 -13.41 32.10
C ARG A 49 -8.29 -12.48 32.50
N GLY A 50 -7.08 -13.02 32.63
CA GLY A 50 -5.92 -12.35 33.20
C GLY A 50 -5.90 -12.48 34.73
N MET A 51 -4.80 -12.02 35.32
CA MET A 51 -4.61 -11.97 36.76
C MET A 51 -4.56 -10.51 37.21
N GLN A 52 -5.47 -10.14 38.10
CA GLN A 52 -5.64 -8.76 38.53
C GLN A 52 -4.35 -8.20 39.15
N GLY A 53 -3.92 -7.02 38.71
CA GLY A 53 -2.69 -6.37 39.21
C GLY A 53 -1.38 -6.96 38.66
N ARG A 54 -1.43 -8.03 37.85
CA ARG A 54 -0.25 -8.65 37.22
C ARG A 54 -0.30 -8.52 35.71
N PHE A 55 -1.31 -9.11 35.06
CA PHE A 55 -1.45 -9.05 33.61
C PHE A 55 -2.91 -9.06 33.17
N SER A 56 -3.17 -8.31 32.10
CA SER A 56 -4.45 -8.24 31.43
C SER A 56 -4.64 -9.49 30.56
N GLY A 57 -5.77 -10.19 30.68
CA GLY A 57 -6.02 -11.42 29.91
C GLY A 57 -6.27 -11.18 28.43
N LEU A 58 -6.29 -12.26 27.65
CA LEU A 58 -6.55 -12.21 26.21
C LEU A 58 -7.89 -11.53 25.87
N ASP A 59 -8.92 -11.66 26.72
CA ASP A 59 -10.20 -11.02 26.49
C ASP A 59 -10.07 -9.48 26.60
N SER A 60 -9.29 -8.98 27.56
CA SER A 60 -9.04 -7.54 27.71
C SER A 60 -8.16 -6.97 26.60
N LEU A 61 -7.16 -7.74 26.12
CA LEU A 61 -6.36 -7.36 24.96
C LEU A 61 -7.23 -7.29 23.70
N ARG A 62 -8.13 -8.25 23.51
CA ARG A 62 -9.10 -8.24 22.41
C ARG A 62 -10.00 -7.02 22.45
N SER A 63 -10.56 -6.69 23.62
CA SER A 63 -11.39 -5.49 23.79
C SER A 63 -10.60 -4.22 23.47
N ARG A 64 -9.34 -4.13 23.93
CA ARG A 64 -8.48 -2.98 23.63
C ARG A 64 -8.13 -2.88 22.14
N LEU A 65 -7.88 -4.01 21.48
CA LEU A 65 -7.65 -4.05 20.02
C LEU A 65 -8.89 -3.63 19.24
N GLN A 66 -10.07 -4.07 19.65
CA GLN A 66 -11.33 -3.64 19.06
C GLN A 66 -11.53 -2.13 19.24
N GLN A 67 -11.33 -1.62 20.45
CA GLN A 67 -11.44 -0.19 20.73
C GLN A 67 -10.44 0.63 19.91
N LEU A 68 -9.17 0.22 19.85
CA LEU A 68 -8.16 0.87 19.01
C LEU A 68 -8.53 0.84 17.54
N ARG A 69 -9.09 -0.27 17.04
CA ARG A 69 -9.57 -0.38 15.67
C ARG A 69 -10.72 0.61 15.42
N ASP A 70 -11.68 0.68 16.32
CA ASP A 70 -12.86 1.53 16.18
C ASP A 70 -12.49 3.02 16.32
N GLU A 71 -11.53 3.36 17.20
CA GLU A 71 -10.92 4.68 17.32
C GLU A 71 -10.13 5.08 16.06
N GLU A 72 -9.32 4.16 15.50
CA GLU A 72 -8.61 4.39 14.24
C GLU A 72 -9.58 4.53 13.06
N GLN A 73 -10.65 3.74 13.00
CA GLN A 73 -11.70 3.89 11.98
C GLN A 73 -12.40 5.25 12.08
N THR A 74 -12.69 5.70 13.30
CA THR A 74 -13.28 7.02 13.56
C THR A 74 -12.30 8.14 13.19
N ARG A 75 -11.02 8.00 13.56
CA ARG A 75 -9.95 8.97 13.30
C ARG A 75 -9.61 9.11 11.82
N LEU A 76 -9.61 8.00 11.09
CA LEU A 76 -9.41 7.98 9.63
C LEU A 76 -10.66 8.47 8.87
N ASN A 77 -11.74 8.79 9.60
CA ASN A 77 -12.97 9.36 9.07
C ASN A 77 -13.52 8.58 7.87
N LEU A 78 -13.31 7.26 7.82
CA LEU A 78 -13.75 6.41 6.70
C LEU A 78 -15.28 6.41 6.59
N ALA A 79 -15.99 6.73 7.67
CA ALA A 79 -17.44 6.85 7.67
C ALA A 79 -17.95 8.04 6.85
N GLY A 80 -17.25 9.19 6.83
CA GLY A 80 -17.75 10.40 6.17
C GLY A 80 -17.79 10.29 4.63
N PRO A 81 -16.64 10.10 3.96
CA PRO A 81 -16.58 9.99 2.50
C PRO A 81 -17.30 8.75 1.97
N LEU A 82 -17.28 7.62 2.69
CA LEU A 82 -18.02 6.43 2.26
C LEU A 82 -19.53 6.62 2.40
N GLU A 83 -19.99 7.32 3.42
CA GLU A 83 -21.40 7.67 3.58
C GLU A 83 -21.85 8.66 2.50
N GLU A 84 -21.02 9.63 2.13
CA GLU A 84 -21.29 10.53 1.01
C GLU A 84 -21.35 9.76 -0.33
N LEU A 85 -20.41 8.85 -0.57
CA LEU A 85 -20.41 7.96 -1.73
C LEU A 85 -21.67 7.10 -1.77
N ARG A 86 -22.06 6.52 -0.63
CA ARG A 86 -23.27 5.71 -0.49
C ARG A 86 -24.52 6.53 -0.83
N GLN A 87 -24.64 7.74 -0.28
CA GLN A 87 -25.78 8.62 -0.55
C GLN A 87 -25.88 9.02 -2.03
N ARG A 88 -24.76 9.38 -2.67
CA ARG A 88 -24.75 9.70 -4.10
C ARG A 88 -25.12 8.48 -4.96
N LEU A 89 -24.68 7.30 -4.55
CA LEU A 89 -24.98 6.05 -5.26
C LEU A 89 -26.46 5.67 -5.11
N ASP A 90 -27.01 5.81 -3.90
CA ASP A 90 -28.43 5.62 -3.64
C ASP A 90 -29.28 6.56 -4.52
N GLU A 91 -28.89 7.83 -4.66
CA GLU A 91 -29.59 8.81 -5.51
C GLU A 91 -29.57 8.41 -7.01
N ILE A 92 -28.45 7.88 -7.50
CA ILE A 92 -28.32 7.36 -8.86
C ILE A 92 -29.25 6.16 -9.08
N LEU A 93 -29.26 5.22 -8.13
CA LEU A 93 -30.08 4.02 -8.18
C LEU A 93 -31.58 4.34 -8.12
N ASP A 94 -31.99 5.22 -7.21
CA ASP A 94 -33.38 5.67 -7.09
C ASP A 94 -33.89 6.29 -8.39
N ARG A 95 -33.04 7.06 -9.08
CA ARG A 95 -33.38 7.67 -10.37
C ARG A 95 -33.53 6.62 -11.47
N GLU A 96 -32.60 5.67 -11.56
CA GLU A 96 -32.68 4.59 -12.54
C GLU A 96 -33.89 3.69 -12.30
N HIS A 97 -34.16 3.29 -11.05
CA HIS A 97 -35.36 2.54 -10.67
C HIS A 97 -36.64 3.31 -11.04
N SER A 98 -36.68 4.60 -10.74
CA SER A 98 -37.81 5.45 -11.12
C SER A 98 -38.02 5.44 -12.63
N ARG A 99 -36.96 5.62 -13.44
CA ARG A 99 -37.06 5.61 -14.91
C ARG A 99 -37.52 4.25 -15.44
N LEU A 100 -36.99 3.15 -14.90
CA LEU A 100 -37.35 1.78 -15.27
C LEU A 100 -38.81 1.45 -14.94
N SER A 101 -39.36 1.99 -13.84
CA SER A 101 -40.77 1.78 -13.47
C SER A 101 -41.77 2.32 -14.49
N PHE A 102 -41.35 3.30 -15.30
CA PHE A 102 -42.15 3.88 -16.39
C PHE A 102 -41.87 3.25 -17.76
N GLU A 103 -40.87 2.36 -17.88
CA GLU A 103 -40.51 1.66 -19.12
C GLU A 103 -41.25 0.31 -19.21
N PRO A 104 -42.17 0.13 -20.17
CA PRO A 104 -42.82 -1.16 -20.37
C PRO A 104 -41.88 -2.12 -21.14
N GLY A 105 -41.57 -3.28 -20.57
CA GLY A 105 -40.79 -4.30 -21.28
C GLY A 105 -40.36 -5.47 -20.40
N GLU A 106 -39.94 -6.56 -21.03
CA GLU A 106 -39.20 -7.64 -20.36
C GLU A 106 -37.77 -7.19 -20.01
N ASP A 107 -37.20 -6.38 -20.90
CA ASP A 107 -35.90 -5.73 -20.79
C ASP A 107 -35.78 -4.80 -19.57
N ALA A 108 -36.83 -4.03 -19.25
CA ALA A 108 -36.85 -3.17 -18.07
C ALA A 108 -36.90 -4.00 -16.78
N ARG A 109 -37.70 -5.07 -16.77
CA ARG A 109 -37.84 -5.99 -15.62
C ARG A 109 -36.55 -6.77 -15.32
N MET A 110 -35.81 -7.18 -16.35
CA MET A 110 -34.50 -7.82 -16.17
C MET A 110 -33.47 -6.86 -15.57
N ARG A 111 -33.48 -5.59 -15.98
CA ARG A 111 -32.60 -4.56 -15.43
C ARG A 111 -32.92 -4.25 -13.97
N GLU A 112 -34.21 -4.09 -13.65
CA GLU A 112 -34.68 -3.91 -12.26
C GLU A 112 -34.21 -5.05 -11.34
N ALA A 113 -34.40 -6.30 -11.77
CA ALA A 113 -33.91 -7.46 -11.01
C ALA A 113 -32.37 -7.51 -10.87
N SER A 114 -31.63 -6.92 -11.81
CA SER A 114 -30.17 -6.82 -11.73
C SER A 114 -29.73 -5.76 -10.72
N LEU A 115 -30.45 -4.63 -10.65
CA LEU A 115 -30.22 -3.59 -9.65
C LEU A 115 -30.57 -4.07 -8.23
N ASP A 116 -31.65 -4.85 -8.09
CA ASP A 116 -32.04 -5.45 -6.80
C ASP A 116 -31.03 -6.52 -6.32
N ALA A 117 -30.27 -7.12 -7.24
CA ALA A 117 -29.27 -8.14 -6.95
C ALA A 117 -27.88 -7.56 -6.64
N LEU A 118 -27.75 -6.23 -6.58
CA LEU A 118 -26.47 -5.58 -6.30
C LEU A 118 -25.93 -5.96 -4.90
N PRO A 119 -24.59 -6.06 -4.74
CA PRO A 119 -23.97 -6.32 -3.45
C PRO A 119 -24.35 -5.25 -2.39
N PRO A 120 -24.34 -5.59 -1.09
CA PRO A 120 -24.63 -4.62 -0.02
C PRO A 120 -23.49 -3.62 0.22
N ASP A 121 -22.31 -3.82 -0.38
CA ASP A 121 -21.15 -2.96 -0.22
C ASP A 121 -20.97 -2.00 -1.41
N VAL A 122 -20.64 -0.73 -1.10
CA VAL A 122 -20.44 0.35 -2.09
C VAL A 122 -19.42 -0.01 -3.18
N PRO A 123 -18.25 -0.61 -2.87
CA PRO A 123 -17.29 -1.00 -3.91
C PRO A 123 -17.83 -2.06 -4.88
N GLY A 124 -18.57 -3.05 -4.38
CA GLY A 124 -19.24 -4.05 -5.18
C GLY A 124 -20.31 -3.44 -6.10
N GLN A 125 -21.12 -2.52 -5.58
CA GLN A 125 -22.12 -1.80 -6.38
C GLN A 125 -21.49 -0.98 -7.51
N ILE A 126 -20.42 -0.22 -7.24
CA ILE A 126 -19.72 0.57 -8.26
C ILE A 126 -19.17 -0.33 -9.38
N ARG A 127 -18.66 -1.51 -9.02
CA ARG A 127 -18.10 -2.47 -9.99
C ARG A 127 -19.18 -3.03 -10.93
N GLU A 128 -20.32 -3.41 -10.40
CA GLU A 128 -21.44 -3.91 -11.22
C GLU A 128 -22.05 -2.78 -12.09
N LEU A 129 -22.14 -1.56 -11.54
CA LEU A 129 -22.69 -0.40 -12.25
C LEU A 129 -21.76 0.14 -13.35
N GLN A 130 -20.46 -0.16 -13.30
CA GLN A 130 -19.52 0.18 -14.36
C GLN A 130 -19.84 -0.50 -15.69
N ASP A 131 -20.26 -1.76 -15.64
CA ASP A 131 -20.65 -2.54 -16.82
C ASP A 131 -22.16 -2.40 -17.14
N TYR A 132 -22.92 -1.76 -16.25
CA TYR A 132 -24.35 -1.53 -16.39
C TYR A 132 -24.67 -0.47 -17.45
N ARG A 133 -25.73 -0.71 -18.22
CA ARG A 133 -26.23 0.22 -19.24
C ARG A 133 -27.46 0.96 -18.72
N PHE A 134 -27.24 2.15 -18.18
CA PHE A 134 -28.28 3.06 -17.71
C PHE A 134 -29.30 3.40 -18.79
N VAL A 135 -30.58 3.36 -18.41
CA VAL A 135 -31.71 3.82 -19.24
C VAL A 135 -31.95 5.31 -19.03
N ASP A 136 -31.75 5.81 -17.80
CA ASP A 136 -31.82 7.23 -17.50
C ASP A 136 -30.50 7.95 -17.85
N PRO A 137 -30.52 8.93 -18.77
CA PRO A 137 -29.31 9.64 -19.19
C PRO A 137 -28.72 10.53 -18.09
N ASP A 138 -29.53 11.02 -17.16
CA ASP A 138 -29.06 11.82 -16.03
C ASP A 138 -28.46 10.92 -14.95
N ALA A 139 -29.04 9.74 -14.67
CA ALA A 139 -28.45 8.76 -13.75
C ALA A 139 -27.06 8.32 -14.23
N LYS A 140 -26.94 8.09 -15.55
CA LYS A 140 -25.65 7.82 -16.18
C LYS A 140 -24.65 8.95 -15.94
N ARG A 141 -25.04 10.20 -16.19
CA ARG A 141 -24.17 11.37 -15.98
C ARG A 141 -23.73 11.48 -14.52
N MET A 142 -24.65 11.30 -13.58
CA MET A 142 -24.35 11.35 -12.14
C MET A 142 -23.36 10.25 -11.73
N PHE A 143 -23.48 9.05 -12.31
CA PHE A 143 -22.51 7.97 -12.09
C PHE A 143 -21.13 8.29 -12.68
N GLU A 144 -21.08 8.86 -13.88
CA GLU A 144 -19.83 9.31 -14.51
C GLU A 144 -19.13 10.40 -13.67
N GLU A 145 -19.90 11.38 -13.16
CA GLU A 145 -19.41 12.43 -12.26
C GLU A 145 -18.88 11.85 -10.94
N LEU A 146 -19.61 10.89 -10.35
CA LEU A 146 -19.17 10.18 -9.14
C LEU A 146 -17.85 9.45 -9.37
N MET A 147 -17.73 8.75 -10.50
CA MET A 147 -16.51 8.03 -10.88
C MET A 147 -15.32 8.98 -11.09
N GLU A 148 -15.54 10.13 -11.70
CA GLU A 148 -14.49 11.12 -11.91
C GLU A 148 -14.02 11.72 -10.58
N HIS A 149 -14.95 12.07 -9.70
CA HIS A 149 -14.61 12.55 -8.36
C HIS A 149 -13.84 11.50 -7.54
N LEU A 150 -14.24 10.23 -7.64
CA LEU A 150 -13.54 9.14 -6.98
C LEU A 150 -12.10 8.98 -7.49
N LYS A 151 -11.88 9.08 -8.82
CA LYS A 151 -10.52 9.07 -9.39
C LYS A 151 -9.69 10.22 -8.84
N GLU A 152 -10.21 11.44 -8.83
CA GLU A 152 -9.50 12.62 -8.30
C GLU A 152 -9.09 12.42 -6.84
N GLN A 153 -10.00 11.94 -6.00
CA GLN A 153 -9.72 11.70 -4.58
C GLN A 153 -8.69 10.58 -4.36
N VAL A 154 -8.84 9.47 -5.09
CA VAL A 154 -7.93 8.33 -5.02
C VAL A 154 -6.54 8.75 -5.47
N LEU A 155 -6.42 9.40 -6.63
CA LEU A 155 -5.15 9.94 -7.12
C LEU A 155 -4.54 10.90 -6.11
N GLY A 156 -5.31 11.85 -5.58
CA GLY A 156 -4.84 12.79 -4.56
C GLY A 156 -4.32 12.08 -3.30
N SER A 157 -4.93 10.97 -2.89
CA SER A 157 -4.47 10.16 -1.75
C SER A 157 -3.15 9.44 -2.05
N TYR A 158 -3.01 8.86 -3.24
CA TYR A 158 -1.77 8.24 -3.71
C TYR A 158 -0.64 9.27 -3.82
N PHE A 159 -0.92 10.47 -4.35
CA PHE A 159 0.05 11.56 -4.41
C PHE A 159 0.49 12.04 -3.02
N ARG A 160 -0.43 12.17 -2.05
CA ARG A 160 -0.06 12.53 -0.68
C ARG A 160 0.79 11.46 -0.01
N GLN A 161 0.48 10.17 -0.21
CA GLN A 161 1.31 9.07 0.29
C GLN A 161 2.67 9.03 -0.39
N LEU A 162 2.72 9.28 -1.70
CA LEU A 162 3.96 9.39 -2.46
C LEU A 162 4.80 10.56 -1.95
N ALA A 163 4.21 11.76 -1.77
CA ALA A 163 4.88 12.93 -1.22
C ALA A 163 5.37 12.71 0.22
N GLN A 164 4.60 12.00 1.05
CA GLN A 164 5.02 11.60 2.39
C GLN A 164 6.20 10.61 2.35
N GLY A 165 6.20 9.69 1.38
CA GLY A 165 7.32 8.79 1.11
C GLY A 165 8.55 9.51 0.55
N MET A 166 8.34 10.52 -0.30
CA MET A 166 9.40 11.33 -0.92
C MET A 166 10.03 12.35 0.03
N ARG A 167 9.31 12.79 1.06
CA ARG A 167 9.90 13.54 2.20
C ARG A 167 10.96 12.74 2.96
N ASN A 168 11.06 11.43 2.71
CA ASN A 168 12.10 10.54 3.19
C ASN A 168 13.01 10.03 2.04
N ILE A 169 13.16 10.77 0.94
CA ILE A 169 14.33 10.56 0.08
C ILE A 169 15.52 11.00 0.91
N ASP A 170 16.18 10.03 1.52
CA ASP A 170 17.38 10.24 2.33
C ASP A 170 18.47 10.83 1.42
N PRO A 171 19.15 11.93 1.79
CA PRO A 171 20.30 12.44 1.04
C PRO A 171 21.34 11.35 0.75
N GLU A 172 21.45 10.36 1.64
CA GLU A 172 22.31 9.17 1.45
C GLU A 172 21.86 8.28 0.27
N GLN A 173 20.56 8.14 0.04
CA GLN A 173 20.02 7.35 -1.07
C GLN A 173 20.27 8.04 -2.41
N LEU A 174 20.17 9.37 -2.45
CA LEU A 174 20.51 10.17 -3.64
C LEU A 174 22.01 10.08 -3.96
N ALA A 175 22.87 10.21 -2.95
CA ALA A 175 24.31 10.04 -3.13
C ALA A 175 24.65 8.65 -3.69
N ARG A 176 24.07 7.60 -3.09
CA ARG A 176 24.24 6.22 -3.57
C ARG A 176 23.79 6.03 -5.03
N PHE A 177 22.69 6.66 -5.42
CA PHE A 177 22.19 6.60 -6.80
C PHE A 177 23.11 7.33 -7.78
N LYS A 178 23.68 8.48 -7.39
CA LYS A 178 24.70 9.19 -8.18
C LYS A 178 25.93 8.32 -8.42
N ASP A 179 26.47 7.72 -7.35
CA ASP A 179 27.65 6.85 -7.43
C ASP A 179 27.41 5.66 -8.38
N MET A 180 26.21 5.08 -8.35
CA MET A 180 25.82 3.99 -9.26
C MET A 180 25.90 4.43 -10.74
N ILE A 181 25.37 5.61 -11.09
CA ILE A 181 25.41 6.10 -12.47
C ILE A 181 26.85 6.40 -12.90
N ALA A 182 27.64 7.02 -12.03
CA ALA A 182 29.05 7.30 -12.31
C ALA A 182 29.86 6.01 -12.56
N GLU A 183 29.65 4.97 -11.75
CA GLU A 183 30.27 3.66 -11.96
C GLU A 183 29.80 2.99 -13.26
N LEU A 184 28.52 3.10 -13.60
CA LEU A 184 27.98 2.59 -14.86
C LEU A 184 28.59 3.30 -16.07
N ASN A 185 28.68 4.63 -16.03
CA ASN A 185 29.35 5.43 -17.06
C ASN A 185 30.82 4.99 -17.22
N GLY A 186 31.53 4.78 -16.11
CA GLY A 186 32.90 4.24 -16.14
C GLY A 186 32.99 2.87 -16.81
N MET A 187 32.01 1.97 -16.61
CA MET A 187 31.98 0.67 -17.30
C MET A 187 31.68 0.81 -18.80
N LEU A 188 30.78 1.72 -19.19
CA LEU A 188 30.49 2.02 -20.60
C LEU A 188 31.74 2.54 -21.32
N GLU A 189 32.47 3.49 -20.73
CA GLU A 189 33.71 4.01 -21.30
C GLU A 189 34.80 2.94 -21.46
N ARG A 190 34.89 1.99 -20.52
CA ARG A 190 35.83 0.84 -20.61
C ARG A 190 35.46 -0.09 -21.76
N ARG A 191 34.15 -0.36 -21.92
CA ARG A 191 33.63 -1.14 -23.05
C ARG A 191 33.94 -0.48 -24.39
N GLU A 192 33.71 0.82 -24.51
CA GLU A 192 34.01 1.56 -25.74
C GLU A 192 35.48 1.50 -26.13
N ARG A 193 36.37 1.49 -25.12
CA ARG A 193 37.82 1.30 -25.30
C ARG A 193 38.22 -0.16 -25.57
N GLY A 194 37.26 -1.09 -25.61
CA GLY A 194 37.48 -2.52 -25.86
C GLY A 194 38.11 -3.27 -24.68
N GLU A 195 38.03 -2.72 -23.47
CA GLU A 195 38.50 -3.39 -22.25
C GLU A 195 37.49 -4.43 -21.75
N ASP A 196 37.97 -5.46 -21.04
CA ASP A 196 37.10 -6.41 -20.36
C ASP A 196 36.42 -5.74 -19.15
N VAL A 197 35.10 -5.61 -19.23
CA VAL A 197 34.25 -4.99 -18.21
C VAL A 197 33.66 -6.00 -17.23
N GLN A 198 33.83 -7.31 -17.47
CA GLN A 198 33.21 -8.34 -16.65
C GLN A 198 33.63 -8.26 -15.16
N PRO A 199 34.92 -8.05 -14.80
CA PRO A 199 35.31 -7.89 -13.40
C PRO A 199 34.69 -6.66 -12.73
N ALA A 200 34.61 -5.54 -13.46
CA ALA A 200 34.01 -4.31 -12.96
C ALA A 200 32.49 -4.45 -12.76
N PHE A 201 31.83 -5.20 -13.64
CA PHE A 201 30.41 -5.50 -13.54
C PHE A 201 30.08 -6.38 -12.32
N GLU A 202 30.94 -7.36 -12.00
CA GLU A 202 30.79 -8.18 -10.80
C GLU A 202 30.88 -7.34 -9.52
N ASP A 203 31.84 -6.42 -9.45
CA ASP A 203 31.99 -5.48 -8.32
C ASP A 203 30.80 -4.50 -8.23
N PHE A 204 30.27 -4.05 -9.37
CA PHE A 204 29.08 -3.23 -9.45
C PHE A 204 27.85 -3.96 -8.89
N MET A 205 27.63 -5.21 -9.32
CA MET A 205 26.49 -6.03 -8.86
C MET A 205 26.58 -6.40 -7.38
N GLN A 206 27.78 -6.50 -6.80
CA GLN A 206 27.95 -6.66 -5.36
C GLN A 206 27.49 -5.43 -4.56
N ARG A 207 27.69 -4.22 -5.11
CA ARG A 207 27.39 -2.94 -4.44
C ARG A 207 25.97 -2.43 -4.66
N TYR A 208 25.42 -2.65 -5.86
CA TYR A 208 24.13 -2.10 -6.31
C TYR A 208 23.09 -3.16 -6.70
N GLY A 209 23.39 -4.46 -6.53
CA GLY A 209 22.51 -5.54 -6.97
C GLY A 209 21.14 -5.59 -6.30
N ASP A 210 20.95 -4.93 -5.15
CA ASP A 210 19.67 -4.76 -4.47
C ASP A 210 18.68 -3.87 -5.26
N LEU A 211 19.18 -2.97 -6.12
CA LEU A 211 18.36 -2.11 -6.97
C LEU A 211 17.81 -2.86 -8.20
N PHE A 212 18.36 -4.04 -8.50
CA PHE A 212 18.06 -4.82 -9.70
C PHE A 212 17.51 -6.21 -9.34
N PRO A 213 16.18 -6.35 -9.14
CA PRO A 213 15.57 -7.63 -8.75
C PRO A 213 15.74 -8.75 -9.78
N GLU A 214 15.95 -8.41 -11.05
CA GLU A 214 16.14 -9.35 -12.17
C GLU A 214 17.56 -9.92 -12.24
N ARG A 215 18.50 -9.37 -11.43
CA ARG A 215 19.89 -9.83 -11.27
C ARG A 215 20.58 -10.16 -12.62
N PRO A 216 20.81 -9.14 -13.47
CA PRO A 216 21.50 -9.33 -14.74
C PRO A 216 22.88 -9.96 -14.55
N ARG A 217 23.28 -10.82 -15.51
CA ARG A 217 24.56 -11.54 -15.49
C ARG A 217 25.66 -10.82 -16.25
N THR A 218 25.30 -9.89 -17.13
CA THR A 218 26.21 -9.12 -17.96
C THR A 218 25.79 -7.65 -18.01
N LEU A 219 26.74 -6.78 -18.37
CA LEU A 219 26.47 -5.36 -18.60
C LEU A 219 25.40 -5.16 -19.69
N ASP A 220 25.39 -5.97 -20.74
CA ASP A 220 24.39 -5.87 -21.81
C ASP A 220 22.97 -6.19 -21.33
N GLU A 221 22.81 -7.23 -20.50
CA GLU A 221 21.52 -7.56 -19.90
C GLU A 221 21.02 -6.42 -18.98
N LEU A 222 21.92 -5.81 -18.22
CA LEU A 222 21.60 -4.66 -17.38
C LEU A 222 21.11 -3.48 -18.22
N LEU A 223 21.84 -3.11 -19.27
CA LEU A 223 21.49 -1.98 -20.15
C LEU A 223 20.15 -2.22 -20.85
N GLU A 224 19.90 -3.44 -21.33
CA GLU A 224 18.63 -3.79 -21.97
C GLU A 224 17.45 -3.69 -20.98
N GLN A 225 17.64 -4.14 -19.74
CA GLN A 225 16.63 -3.98 -18.69
C GLN A 225 16.38 -2.51 -18.34
N MET A 226 17.44 -1.70 -18.23
CA MET A 226 17.31 -0.26 -17.99
C MET A 226 16.57 0.43 -19.14
N ALA A 227 16.90 0.11 -20.39
CA ALA A 227 16.21 0.64 -21.56
C ALA A 227 14.72 0.28 -21.57
N ARG A 228 14.36 -0.98 -21.25
CA ARG A 228 12.96 -1.42 -21.12
C ARG A 228 12.21 -0.64 -20.03
N ARG A 229 12.84 -0.44 -18.87
CA ARG A 229 12.25 0.32 -17.76
C ARG A 229 12.08 1.79 -18.09
N MET A 230 13.08 2.42 -18.72
CA MET A 230 13.00 3.80 -19.19
C MET A 230 11.90 3.97 -20.23
N ALA A 231 11.75 3.03 -21.17
CA ALA A 231 10.65 3.06 -22.14
C ALA A 231 9.27 2.92 -21.46
N ALA A 232 9.14 2.10 -20.42
CA ALA A 232 7.92 2.00 -19.64
C ALA A 232 7.61 3.29 -18.87
N MET A 233 8.63 3.91 -18.24
CA MET A 233 8.49 5.19 -17.56
C MET A 233 8.12 6.31 -18.54
N SER A 234 8.75 6.36 -19.71
CA SER A 234 8.43 7.32 -20.77
C SER A 234 6.97 7.21 -21.22
N ARG A 235 6.42 5.99 -21.34
CA ARG A 235 4.98 5.79 -21.64
C ARG A 235 4.08 6.30 -20.52
N LEU A 236 4.48 6.11 -19.25
CA LEU A 236 3.75 6.66 -18.11
C LEU A 236 3.80 8.20 -18.11
N LEU A 237 4.96 8.80 -18.37
CA LEU A 237 5.10 10.26 -18.50
C LEU A 237 4.35 10.82 -19.71
N ALA A 238 4.26 10.05 -20.79
CA ALA A 238 3.44 10.37 -21.95
C ALA A 238 1.94 10.23 -21.66
N SER A 239 1.56 9.46 -20.64
CA SER A 239 0.18 9.34 -20.17
C SER A 239 -0.26 10.43 -19.18
N LEU A 240 0.68 11.22 -18.65
CA LEU A 240 0.38 12.39 -17.80
C LEU A 240 -0.12 13.57 -18.64
N SER A 241 -0.97 14.41 -18.05
CA SER A 241 -1.40 15.68 -18.68
C SER A 241 -0.26 16.70 -18.72
N ASP A 242 -0.39 17.74 -19.56
CA ASP A 242 0.63 18.77 -19.70
C ASP A 242 0.86 19.57 -18.40
N GLU A 243 -0.19 19.81 -17.61
CA GLU A 243 -0.09 20.44 -16.29
C GLU A 243 0.65 19.55 -15.27
N GLN A 244 0.31 18.26 -15.24
CA GLN A 244 0.98 17.29 -14.35
C GLN A 244 2.45 17.10 -14.72
N ARG A 245 2.77 17.16 -16.02
CA ARG A 245 4.17 17.12 -16.48
C ARG A 245 4.93 18.34 -15.98
N ALA A 246 4.36 19.53 -16.07
CA ALA A 246 5.01 20.77 -15.61
C ALA A 246 5.28 20.75 -14.10
N GLU A 247 4.32 20.26 -13.29
CA GLU A 247 4.48 20.17 -11.84
C GLU A 247 5.53 19.12 -11.43
N LEU A 248 5.56 17.97 -12.10
CA LEU A 248 6.60 16.97 -11.93
C LEU A 248 7.97 17.53 -12.32
N GLN A 249 8.05 18.30 -13.40
CA GLN A 249 9.28 18.89 -13.91
C GLN A 249 9.86 19.91 -12.93
N GLN A 250 9.01 20.74 -12.30
CA GLN A 250 9.44 21.63 -11.21
C GLN A 250 9.97 20.87 -10.00
N LEU A 251 9.33 19.76 -9.62
CA LEU A 251 9.78 18.92 -8.51
C LEU A 251 11.12 18.25 -8.82
N VAL A 252 11.30 17.79 -10.06
CA VAL A 252 12.56 17.23 -10.55
C VAL A 252 13.65 18.31 -10.54
N ASP A 253 13.37 19.52 -11.03
CA ASP A 253 14.33 20.63 -11.03
C ASP A 253 14.77 21.00 -9.61
N ASP A 254 13.86 20.98 -8.62
CA ASP A 254 14.19 21.23 -7.21
C ASP A 254 15.04 20.11 -6.57
N VAL A 255 14.83 18.85 -6.96
CA VAL A 255 15.64 17.71 -6.50
C VAL A 255 16.98 17.62 -7.26
N MET A 256 17.01 18.08 -8.51
CA MET A 256 18.17 18.06 -9.42
C MET A 256 19.02 19.34 -9.38
N GLN A 257 18.82 20.25 -8.42
CA GLN A 257 19.66 21.43 -8.26
C GLN A 257 21.16 21.09 -8.02
N ASP A 258 21.49 19.82 -7.74
CA ASP A 258 22.86 19.32 -7.85
C ASP A 258 23.25 19.11 -9.32
N MET A 259 23.96 20.12 -9.86
CA MET A 259 24.51 20.15 -11.23
C MET A 259 25.23 18.86 -11.66
N ASP A 260 25.76 18.09 -10.70
CA ASP A 260 26.51 16.85 -10.95
C ASP A 260 25.64 15.68 -11.44
N LEU A 261 24.38 15.54 -11.00
CA LEU A 261 23.54 14.40 -11.41
C LEU A 261 23.02 14.57 -12.85
N ALA A 262 22.64 15.78 -13.22
CA ALA A 262 22.19 16.09 -14.57
C ALA A 262 23.31 15.81 -15.60
N PHE A 263 24.57 16.09 -15.23
CA PHE A 263 25.73 15.80 -16.06
C PHE A 263 25.97 14.29 -16.25
N GLU A 264 25.84 13.49 -15.20
CA GLU A 264 26.01 12.04 -15.28
C GLU A 264 24.91 11.35 -16.12
N LEU A 265 23.68 11.87 -16.09
CA LEU A 265 22.57 11.38 -16.92
C LEU A 265 22.74 11.72 -18.41
N ASP A 266 23.25 12.92 -18.71
CA ASP A 266 23.55 13.35 -20.09
C ASP A 266 24.65 12.48 -20.73
N ARG A 267 25.68 12.15 -19.95
CA ARG A 267 26.73 11.20 -20.35
C ARG A 267 26.18 9.81 -20.66
N LEU A 268 25.28 9.30 -19.81
CA LEU A 268 24.64 8.00 -20.02
C LEU A 268 23.81 7.97 -21.31
N GLY A 269 23.05 9.03 -21.59
CA GLY A 269 22.28 9.16 -22.83
C GLY A 269 23.15 9.25 -24.09
N THR A 270 24.37 9.75 -23.97
CA THR A 270 25.33 9.85 -25.08
C THR A 270 26.06 8.53 -25.36
N ASN A 271 26.19 7.68 -24.33
CA ASN A 271 26.90 6.39 -24.37
C ASN A 271 25.99 5.17 -24.64
N LEU A 272 24.66 5.37 -24.74
CA LEU A 272 23.65 4.37 -25.11
C LEU A 272 23.37 4.35 -26.62
#